data_AF-A0A0S8HHP1-F1
#
_entry.id   AF-A0A0S8HHP1-F1
#
_cell.length_a   1.000
_cell.length_b   1.000
_cell.length_c   1.000
_cell.angle_alpha   90.00
_cell.angle_beta   90.00
_cell.angle_gamma   90.00
#
_symmetry.space_group_name_H-M   'P 1'
#
loop_
_entity.id
_entity.type
_entity.pdbx_description
1 polymer ?
#
loop_
_entity_poly.entity_id
_entity_poly.type
_entity_poly.pdbx_seq_one_letter_code
_entity_poly.pdbx_strand_id
1 'polypeptide(L)' 'MIGTLFVNPIEMGRDHIWLVLPLCAVVALVYKTVRVARLKDLPLQVLGLWAYMLAGLIILGVVLYLLV' A
#
# COMPACT_ATOMS: atom_id res chain seq x y z
N MET A 1 16.06 -15.01 7.59
CA MET A 1 15.03 -15.73 8.36
C MET A 1 13.65 -15.11 8.08
N ILE A 2 13.13 -15.28 6.86
CA ILE A 2 11.81 -14.76 6.45
C ILE A 2 10.71 -15.82 6.59
N GLY A 3 11.07 -17.11 6.60
CA GLY A 3 10.12 -18.22 6.70
C GLY A 3 9.37 -18.33 8.03
N THR A 4 9.89 -17.74 9.12
CA THR A 4 9.25 -17.81 10.44
C THR A 4 8.13 -16.79 10.64
N LEU A 5 8.06 -15.74 9.81
CA LEU A 5 6.97 -14.74 9.84
C LEU A 5 5.60 -15.34 9.51
N PHE A 6 5.56 -16.45 8.77
CA PHE A 6 4.32 -17.17 8.45
C PHE A 6 3.93 -18.21 9.52
N VAL A 7 4.80 -18.49 10.49
CA VAL A 7 4.55 -19.48 11.56
C VAL A 7 3.85 -18.83 12.76
N ASN A 8 4.11 -17.53 13.01
CA ASN A 8 3.38 -16.72 13.99
C ASN A 8 2.92 -15.44 13.28
N PRO A 9 1.74 -15.45 12.64
CA PRO A 9 1.23 -14.25 12.01
C PRO A 9 1.08 -13.16 13.07
N ILE A 10 1.67 -11.98 12.80
CA ILE A 10 1.33 -10.79 13.56
C ILE A 10 -0.08 -10.41 13.14
N GLU A 11 -1.06 -10.74 13.98
CA GLU A 11 -2.45 -10.40 13.74
C GLU A 11 -2.62 -8.89 13.86
N MET A 12 -2.84 -8.23 12.72
CA MET A 12 -3.22 -6.83 12.70
C MET A 12 -4.72 -6.77 13.04
N GLY A 13 -5.04 -6.15 14.17
CA GLY A 13 -6.43 -5.95 14.59
C GLY A 13 -7.25 -5.25 13.50
N ARG A 14 -8.54 -5.59 13.39
CA ARG A 14 -9.43 -5.09 12.32
C ARG A 14 -9.47 -3.56 12.26
N ASP A 15 -9.29 -2.90 13.42
CA ASP A 15 -9.22 -1.44 13.56
C ASP A 15 -7.95 -0.82 12.94
N HIS A 16 -6.91 -1.60 12.75
CA HIS A 16 -5.60 -1.11 12.29
C HIS A 16 -5.50 -1.04 10.76
N ILE A 17 -6.43 -1.65 10.03
CA ILE A 17 -6.48 -1.61 8.56
C ILE A 17 -6.69 -0.18 8.04
N TRP A 18 -7.36 0.66 8.84
CA TRP A 18 -7.58 2.06 8.48
C TRP A 18 -6.27 2.86 8.40
N LEU A 19 -5.22 2.45 9.12
CA LEU A 19 -3.90 3.09 9.07
C LEU A 19 -3.14 2.82 7.75
N VAL A 20 -3.54 1.80 6.99
CA VAL A 20 -2.90 1.46 5.71
C VAL A 20 -3.19 2.52 4.64
N LEU A 21 -4.41 3.08 4.64
CA LEU A 21 -4.84 4.13 3.72
C LEU A 21 -3.96 5.41 3.81
N PRO A 22 -3.79 6.06 4.98
CA PRO A 22 -2.94 7.23 5.13
C PRO A 22 -1.46 6.91 4.95
N LEU A 23 -0.99 5.72 5.36
CA LEU A 23 0.41 5.32 5.12
C LEU A 23 0.72 5.20 3.62
N CYS A 24 -0.15 4.54 2.85
CA CYS A 24 0.00 4.49 1.39
C CYS A 24 -0.07 5.91 0.78
N ALA A 25 -0.93 6.79 1.31
CA ALA A 25 -1.07 8.15 0.80
C ALA A 25 0.22 8.96 0.99
N VAL A 26 0.85 8.86 2.17
CA VAL A 26 2.12 9.53 2.45
C VAL A 26 3.23 9.02 1.54
N VAL A 27 3.34 7.69 1.35
CA VAL A 27 4.35 7.11 0.45
C VAL A 27 4.12 7.55 -0.99
N ALA A 28 2.87 7.55 -1.46
CA ALA A 28 2.52 7.99 -2.81
C ALA A 28 2.85 9.47 -3.02
N LEU A 29 2.58 10.31 -2.02
CA LEU A 29 2.89 11.73 -2.04
C LEU A 29 4.40 11.95 -2.09
N VAL A 30 5.19 11.38 -1.18
CA VAL A 30 6.65 11.53 -1.14
C VAL A 30 7.32 10.99 -2.40
N TYR A 31 6.88 9.83 -2.90
CA TYR A 31 7.46 9.24 -4.11
C TYR A 31 7.22 10.12 -5.33
N LYS A 32 6.01 10.66 -5.48
CA LYS A 32 5.66 11.46 -6.65
C LYS A 32 6.16 12.90 -6.56
N THR A 33 6.26 13.49 -5.37
CA THR A 33 6.81 14.83 -5.19
C THR A 33 8.29 14.91 -5.62
N VAL A 34 9.06 13.84 -5.41
CA VAL A 34 10.47 13.78 -5.85
C VAL A 34 10.62 13.60 -7.37
N ARG A 35 9.61 13.02 -8.04
CA ARG A 35 9.69 12.65 -9.47
C ARG A 35 8.88 13.55 -10.42
N VAL A 36 8.16 14.56 -9.94
CA VAL A 36 7.26 15.37 -10.77
C VAL A 36 7.99 16.56 -11.41
N ALA A 37 7.87 16.70 -12.74
CA ALA A 37 8.39 17.84 -13.51
C ALA A 37 7.41 19.03 -13.57
N ARG A 38 6.09 18.77 -13.41
CA ARG A 38 5.03 19.79 -13.42
C ARG A 38 4.12 19.63 -12.21
N LEU A 39 4.09 20.64 -11.34
CA LEU A 39 3.32 20.59 -10.07
C LEU A 39 1.80 20.47 -10.25
N LYS A 40 1.25 20.85 -11.41
CA LYS A 40 -0.19 20.86 -11.67
C LYS A 40 -0.79 19.46 -11.80
N ASP A 41 0.00 18.48 -12.24
CA ASP A 41 -0.44 17.08 -12.40
C ASP A 41 -0.22 16.24 -11.12
N LEU A 42 0.42 16.83 -10.11
CA LEU A 42 0.82 16.18 -8.88
C LEU A 42 -0.36 15.51 -8.14
N PRO A 43 -1.54 16.15 -7.91
CA PRO A 43 -2.63 15.50 -7.19
C PRO A 43 -3.20 14.28 -7.92
N LEU A 44 -3.37 14.36 -9.24
CA LEU A 44 -3.91 13.26 -10.04
C LEU A 44 -2.93 12.08 -10.10
N GLN A 45 -1.64 12.37 -10.24
CA GLN A 45 -0.60 11.36 -10.28
C GLN A 45 -0.37 10.67 -8.93
N VAL A 46 -0.46 11.41 -7.83
CA VAL A 46 -0.40 10.84 -6.47
C VAL A 46 -1.59 9.91 -6.24
N LEU A 47 -2.80 10.34 -6.64
CA LEU A 47 -4.01 9.53 -6.48
C LEU A 47 -3.96 8.25 -7.32
N GLY A 48 -3.42 8.32 -8.53
CA GLY A 48 -3.19 7.13 -9.37
C GLY A 48 -2.16 6.17 -8.76
N LEU A 49 -1.07 6.69 -8.19
CA LEU A 49 -0.06 5.85 -7.54
C LEU A 49 -0.59 5.20 -6.25
N TRP A 50 -1.39 5.95 -5.48
CA TRP A 50 -2.07 5.46 -4.29
C TRP A 50 -3.04 4.33 -4.61
N ALA A 51 -3.89 4.51 -5.62
CA ALA A 51 -4.81 3.47 -6.09
C ALA A 51 -4.06 2.22 -6.59
N TYR A 52 -2.93 2.40 -7.29
CA TYR A 52 -2.09 1.29 -7.74
C TYR A 52 -1.51 0.48 -6.55
N MET A 53 -1.02 1.16 -5.51
CA MET A 53 -0.52 0.48 -4.30
C MET A 53 -1.63 -0.29 -3.58
N LEU A 54 -2.80 0.31 -3.42
CA LEU A 54 -3.96 -0.37 -2.80
C LEU A 54 -4.40 -1.59 -3.61
N ALA A 55 -4.48 -1.45 -4.93
CA ALA A 55 -4.83 -2.58 -5.81
C ALA A 55 -3.82 -3.72 -5.67
N GLY A 56 -2.52 -3.43 -5.66
CA GLY A 56 -1.47 -4.42 -5.45
C GLY A 56 -1.60 -5.13 -4.09
N LEU A 57 -1.91 -4.37 -3.03
CA LEU A 57 -2.10 -4.92 -1.69
C LEU A 57 -3.33 -5.85 -1.62
N ILE A 58 -4.44 -5.45 -2.24
CA ILE A 58 -5.67 -6.27 -2.31
C ILE A 58 -5.40 -7.55 -3.10
N ILE A 59 -4.76 -7.44 -4.28
CA ILE A 59 -4.44 -8.60 -5.12
C ILE A 59 -3.55 -9.57 -4.35
N LEU A 60 -2.50 -9.07 -3.68
CA LEU A 60 -1.61 -9.91 -2.85
C LEU A 60 -2.39 -10.62 -1.73
N GLY A 61 -3.28 -9.90 -1.03
CA GLY A 61 -4.10 -10.47 0.03
C GLY A 61 -5.04 -11.57 -0.48
N VAL A 62 -5.72 -11.32 -1.61
CA VAL A 62 -6.62 -12.31 -2.25
C VAL A 62 -5.84 -13.52 -2.72
N VAL A 63 -4.67 -13.33 -3.35
CA VAL A 63 -3.82 -14.43 -3.81
C VAL A 63 -3.35 -15.28 -2.64
N LEU A 64 -2.87 -14.67 -1.54
CA LEU A 64 -2.50 -15.42 -0.34
C LEU A 64 -3.68 -16.19 0.24
N TYR A 65 -4.86 -15.57 0.29
CA TYR A 65 -6.08 -16.22 0.81
C TYR A 65 -6.51 -17.42 -0.04
N LEU A 66 -6.33 -17.37 -1.35
CA LEU A 66 -6.64 -18.49 -2.25
C LEU A 66 -5.59 -19.61 -2.21
N LEU A 67 -4.35 -19.28 -1.86
CA LEU A 67 -3.23 -20.22 -1.81
C LEU A 67 -3.18 -20.99 -0.49
N VAL A 68 -3.67 -20.39 0.60
CA VAL A 68 -3.79 -20.96 1.95
C VAL A 68 -5.09 -21.74 2.07
#